data_AF-A0A7C2TSH8-F1
#
_entry.id   AF-A0A7C2TSH8-F1
#
_cell.length_a   1.000
_cell.length_b   1.000
_cell.length_c   1.000
_cell.angle_alpha   90.00
_cell.angle_beta   90.00
_cell.angle_gamma   90.00
#
_symmetry.space_group_name_H-M   'P 1'
#
loop_
_entity.id
_entity.type
_entity.pdbx_description
1 polymer ?
#
loop_
_entity_poly.entity_id
_entity_poly.type
_entity_poly.pdbx_seq_one_letter_code
_entity_poly.pdbx_strand_id
1 'polypeptide(L)'
;MYDAAFKVLEILESSDEPVSGESISNKLGISRSAVWKHVKELKNMGYEISSSQKEGYKLEQKSDRLLPHEIRKKLRTRFIGKKMKY
;
A
#
# COMPACT_ATOMS: atom_id res chain seq x y z
N MET A 1 12.73 -3.88 3.56
CA MET A 1 12.92 -3.89 2.08
C MET A 1 11.60 -3.88 1.30
N TYR A 2 10.44 -3.75 1.96
CA TYR A 2 9.13 -3.50 1.33
C TYR A 2 8.66 -2.04 1.55
N ASP A 3 9.49 -1.22 2.16
CA ASP A 3 9.16 0.11 2.68
C ASP A 3 8.65 1.07 1.61
N ALA A 4 9.20 0.99 0.39
CA ALA A 4 8.74 1.82 -0.73
C ALA A 4 7.36 1.42 -1.25
N ALA A 5 7.04 0.12 -1.27
CA ALA A 5 5.72 -0.36 -1.68
C ALA A 5 4.65 0.05 -0.67
N PHE A 6 4.93 -0.05 0.63
CA PHE A 6 4.01 0.42 1.66
C PHE A 6 3.78 1.93 1.61
N LYS A 7 4.80 2.74 1.27
CA LYS A 7 4.59 4.18 1.07
C LYS A 7 3.65 4.49 -0.11
N VAL A 8 3.72 3.72 -1.20
CA VAL A 8 2.75 3.84 -2.30
C VAL A 8 1.34 3.54 -1.79
N LEU A 9 1.19 2.46 -1.03
CA LEU A 9 -0.08 2.10 -0.42
C LEU A 9 -0.61 3.20 0.51
N GLU A 10 0.21 3.79 1.38
CA GLU A 10 -0.22 4.87 2.28
C GLU A 10 -0.75 6.11 1.54
N ILE A 11 -0.14 6.45 0.41
CA ILE A 11 -0.59 7.55 -0.44
C ILE A 11 -1.96 7.23 -1.03
N LEU A 12 -2.16 5.99 -1.49
CA LEU A 12 -3.43 5.51 -2.03
C LEU A 12 -4.51 5.35 -0.95
N GLU A 13 -4.15 4.99 0.29
CA GLU A 13 -5.10 4.88 1.41
C GLU A 13 -5.52 6.24 1.98
N SER A 14 -4.66 7.25 1.85
CA SER A 14 -4.96 8.61 2.30
C SER A 14 -5.77 9.41 1.27
N SER A 15 -5.96 8.86 0.07
CA SER A 15 -6.69 9.49 -1.03
C SER A 15 -7.85 8.59 -1.44
N ASP A 16 -9.08 9.07 -1.29
CA ASP A 16 -10.27 8.37 -1.78
C ASP A 16 -10.40 8.43 -3.33
N GLU A 17 -9.68 9.39 -3.93
CA GLU A 17 -9.62 9.63 -5.36
C GLU A 17 -8.43 8.93 -6.03
N PRO A 18 -8.58 8.57 -7.33
CA PRO A 18 -7.49 7.96 -8.08
C PRO A 18 -6.30 8.91 -8.23
N VAL A 19 -5.13 8.42 -7.84
CA VAL A 19 -3.88 9.19 -7.82
C VAL A 19 -3.04 8.82 -9.05
N SER A 20 -2.66 9.81 -9.84
CA SER A 20 -1.82 9.60 -11.01
C SER A 20 -0.46 9.00 -10.61
N GLY A 21 0.04 8.04 -11.41
CA GLY A 21 1.36 7.44 -11.18
C GLY A 21 2.50 8.44 -11.14
N GLU A 22 2.33 9.57 -11.82
CA GLU A 22 3.24 10.70 -11.82
C GLU A 22 3.30 11.42 -10.46
N SER A 23 2.15 11.65 -9.84
CA SER A 23 2.06 12.22 -8.49
C SER A 23 2.73 11.32 -7.47
N ILE A 24 2.55 10.00 -7.60
CA ILE A 24 3.21 9.01 -6.73
C ILE A 24 4.72 9.02 -6.96
N SER A 25 5.19 9.04 -8.22
CA SER A 25 6.61 9.13 -8.53
C SER A 25 7.25 10.40 -7.96
N ASN A 26 6.59 11.55 -8.09
CA ASN A 26 7.09 12.83 -7.59
C ASN A 26 7.12 12.86 -6.06
N LYS A 27 6.06 12.36 -5.38
CA LYS A 27 6.03 12.28 -3.91
C LYS A 27 7.12 11.37 -3.34
N LEU A 28 7.43 10.27 -4.01
CA LEU A 28 8.40 9.29 -3.54
C LEU A 28 9.82 9.53 -4.09
N GLY A 29 9.98 10.40 -5.09
CA GLY A 29 11.24 10.60 -5.79
C GLY A 29 11.72 9.36 -6.55
N ILE A 30 10.80 8.51 -7.03
CA ILE A 30 11.12 7.26 -7.73
C ILE A 30 10.56 7.27 -9.15
N SER A 31 11.15 6.51 -10.07
CA SER A 31 10.65 6.42 -11.45
C SER A 31 9.23 5.83 -11.52
N ARG A 32 8.42 6.25 -12.50
CA ARG A 32 7.08 5.66 -12.75
C ARG A 32 7.11 4.13 -12.89
N SER A 33 8.17 3.58 -13.49
CA SER A 33 8.37 2.13 -13.61
C SER A 33 8.59 1.43 -12.25
N ALA A 34 9.21 2.12 -11.29
CA ALA A 34 9.37 1.63 -9.92
C ALA A 34 8.03 1.66 -9.16
N VAL A 35 7.23 2.72 -9.36
CA VAL A 35 5.83 2.77 -8.86
C VAL A 35 5.05 1.57 -9.36
N TRP A 36 5.11 1.25 -10.66
CA TRP A 36 4.43 0.09 -11.21
C TRP A 36 4.90 -1.24 -10.59
N LYS A 37 6.21 -1.42 -10.39
CA LYS A 37 6.74 -2.61 -9.68
C LYS A 37 6.14 -2.72 -8.27
N HIS A 38 6.13 -1.64 -7.52
CA HIS A 38 5.57 -1.61 -6.17
C HIS A 38 4.06 -1.88 -6.15
N VAL A 39 3.29 -1.27 -7.05
CA VAL A 39 1.85 -1.54 -7.20
C VAL A 39 1.61 -3.01 -7.53
N LYS A 40 2.43 -3.59 -8.42
CA LYS A 40 2.35 -5.01 -8.76
C LYS A 40 2.67 -5.90 -7.57
N GLU A 41 3.66 -5.52 -6.76
CA GLU A 41 4.00 -6.22 -5.51
C GLU A 41 2.85 -6.19 -4.52
N LEU A 42 2.21 -5.02 -4.33
CA LEU A 42 1.00 -4.88 -3.51
C LEU A 42 -0.15 -5.76 -4.02
N LYS A 43 -0.39 -5.79 -5.33
CA LYS A 43 -1.37 -6.70 -5.93
C LYS A 43 -1.05 -8.16 -5.62
N ASN A 44 0.23 -8.54 -5.67
CA ASN A 44 0.68 -9.89 -5.35
C ASN A 44 0.56 -10.23 -3.86
N MET A 45 0.60 -9.23 -2.97
CA MET A 45 0.30 -9.38 -1.54
C MET A 45 -1.21 -9.52 -1.27
N GLY A 46 -2.06 -9.32 -2.27
CA GLY A 46 -3.52 -9.42 -2.15
C GLY A 46 -4.24 -8.07 -1.97
N TYR A 47 -3.57 -6.94 -2.24
CA TYR A 47 -4.23 -5.64 -2.30
C TYR A 47 -4.94 -5.44 -3.65
N GLU A 48 -6.22 -5.04 -3.62
CA GLU A 48 -6.96 -4.67 -4.82
C GLU A 48 -6.72 -3.21 -5.19
N ILE A 49 -5.81 -2.98 -6.14
CA ILE A 49 -5.48 -1.65 -6.67
C ILE A 49 -5.99 -1.56 -8.11
N SER A 50 -6.96 -0.69 -8.39
CA SER A 50 -7.33 -0.34 -9.76
C SER A 50 -6.24 0.52 -10.38
N SER A 51 -5.93 0.24 -11.64
CA SER A 51 -4.95 0.99 -12.42
C SER A 51 -5.58 1.35 -13.76
N SER A 52 -5.94 2.61 -13.93
CA SER A 52 -6.55 3.18 -15.13
C SER A 52 -5.55 4.12 -15.80
N GLN A 53 -5.36 4.01 -17.12
CA GLN A 53 -4.46 4.90 -17.86
C GLN A 53 -4.91 6.37 -17.80
N LYS A 54 -6.21 6.62 -17.65
CA LYS A 54 -6.78 7.98 -17.61
C LYS A 54 -6.85 8.56 -16.20
N GLU A 55 -7.11 7.73 -15.20
CA GLU A 55 -7.38 8.18 -13.83
C GLU A 55 -6.19 7.94 -12.87
N GLY A 56 -5.31 6.98 -13.17
CA GLY A 56 -4.16 6.64 -12.34
C GLY A 56 -4.36 5.36 -11.54
N TYR A 57 -3.86 5.36 -10.30
CA TYR A 57 -3.94 4.24 -9.37
C TYR A 57 -4.90 4.57 -8.23
N LYS A 58 -5.79 3.64 -7.90
CA LYS A 58 -6.70 3.75 -6.76
C LYS A 58 -6.76 2.43 -6.00
N LEU A 59 -6.87 2.52 -4.67
CA LEU A 59 -7.14 1.35 -3.85
C LEU A 59 -8.65 1.10 -3.84
N GLU A 60 -9.12 0.02 -4.47
CA GLU A 60 -10.55 -0.31 -4.59
C GLU A 60 -11.09 -0.93 -3.30
N GLN A 61 -10.27 -1.73 -2.64
CA GLN A 61 -10.59 -2.31 -1.34
C GLN A 61 -9.38 -2.17 -0.43
N LYS A 62 -9.59 -1.53 0.72
CA LYS A 62 -8.77 -1.82 1.90
C LYS A 62 -9.04 -3.27 2.24
N SER A 63 -8.22 -4.17 1.71
CA SER A 63 -8.34 -5.60 1.96
C SER A 63 -8.46 -5.79 3.48
N ASP A 64 -9.60 -6.34 3.91
CA ASP A 64 -9.89 -6.68 5.32
C ASP A 64 -8.96 -7.79 5.85
N ARG A 65 -8.08 -8.30 4.98
CA ARG A 65 -6.97 -9.15 5.38
C ARG A 65 -6.04 -8.31 6.24
N LEU A 66 -5.99 -8.68 7.52
CA LEU A 66 -4.97 -8.33 8.51
C LEU A 66 -3.56 -8.63 7.96
N LEU A 67 -3.10 -7.79 7.04
CA LEU A 67 -1.79 -7.92 6.45
C LEU A 67 -0.77 -7.66 7.56
N PRO A 68 0.36 -8.39 7.58
CA PRO A 68 1.33 -8.29 8.68
C PRO A 68 1.80 -6.85 8.96
N HIS A 69 1.71 -5.97 7.96
CA HIS A 69 2.03 -4.55 8.08
C HIS A 69 0.92 -3.71 8.73
N GLU A 70 -0.35 -4.00 8.44
CA GLU A 70 -1.52 -3.44 9.14
C GLU A 70 -1.48 -3.81 10.63
N ILE A 71 -1.10 -5.06 10.95
CA ILE A 71 -0.90 -5.50 12.34
C ILE A 71 0.15 -4.61 13.03
N ARG A 72 1.27 -4.31 12.37
CA ARG A 72 2.31 -3.40 12.91
C ARG A 72 1.85 -1.95 13.02
N LYS A 73 1.04 -1.45 12.08
CA LYS A 73 0.59 -0.05 12.03
C LYS A 73 -0.55 0.24 13.01
N LYS A 74 -1.46 -0.72 13.22
CA LYS A 74 -2.50 -0.68 14.28
C LYS A 74 -1.99 -1.02 15.68
N LEU A 75 -0.77 -1.55 15.81
CA LEU A 75 -0.06 -1.71 17.09
C LEU A 75 0.53 -0.38 17.62
N ARG A 76 -0.19 0.73 17.43
CA ARG A 76 0.02 1.97 18.20
C ARG A 76 -0.77 1.94 19.50
N THR A 77 -1.07 0.76 20.01
CA THR A 77 -1.55 0.51 21.37
C THR A 77 -0.46 -0.21 22.17
N ARG A 78 -0.15 0.36 23.35
CA ARG A 78 0.52 -0.34 24.45
C ARG A 78 -0.23 -1.65 24.70
N PHE A 79 0.48 -2.80 24.72
CA PHE A 79 0.02 -4.11 25.23
C PHE A 79 -1.15 -4.76 24.46
N ILE A 80 -0.93 -5.83 23.68
CA ILE A 80 -1.03 -7.27 24.02
C ILE A 80 -0.78 -8.01 22.69
N GLY A 81 -0.19 -9.20 22.55
CA GLY A 81 0.23 -10.23 23.47
C GLY A 81 1.12 -11.20 22.69
N LYS A 82 2.35 -11.36 23.15
CA LYS A 82 3.36 -12.25 22.59
C LYS A 82 3.08 -13.67 23.10
N LYS A 83 2.37 -14.49 22.33
CA LYS A 83 2.41 -15.96 22.42
C LYS A 83 1.61 -16.60 21.28
N MET A 84 2.28 -16.86 20.17
CA MET A 84 1.96 -18.07 19.40
C MET A 84 2.50 -19.24 20.20
N LYS A 85 1.62 -20.14 20.62
CA LYS A 85 2.00 -21.42 21.22
C LYS A 85 1.36 -22.52 20.38
N TYR A 86 2.25 -23.30 19.78
CA TYR A 86 2.13 -24.55 19.01
C TYR A 86 1.16 -24.58 17.82
#